data_AF-A0A7C3Z5I9-F1
#
_entry.id   AF-A0A7C3Z5I9-F1
#
_cell.length_a   1.000
_cell.length_b   1.000
_cell.length_c   1.000
_cell.angle_alpha   90.00
_cell.angle_beta   90.00
_cell.angle_gamma   90.00
#
_symmetry.space_group_name_H-M   'P 1'
#
loop_
_entity.id
_entity.type
_entity.pdbx_description
1 polymer ?
#
loop_
_entity_poly.entity_id
_entity_poly.type
_entity_poly.pdbx_seq_one_letter_code
_entity_poly.pdbx_strand_id
1 'polypeptide(L)'
;MGNNKINICKELKNNEIRLKKMSIYLLKEDLNDRDFEFFIFIDPDNPNYRNPFLNELFNVIKNNTKFLYQEHKEELRAWLDTKSNDSALTPLNWVKIAIERYPYRVIVVTKKLPESIPEFIRKRVCFLEKKEFIKIYKKNDFIFDLYSIWIRHLLKNTNFPLETFILYFKEDNEPVSLNRYIPETVPNIFDLNANKGETYNNKIIKISFNTNKIKYLATLACDENCKYLFFSRHDSFYFLDNNNKVSCFYSDPKIEDRFIYAEAYSGQLSYYNQLINATENIDDYKSKLFMLKYIENTLLLIGICDERFQEWWASKGNNEEARLFQMGLMPLYIDNVNKYGQYDLKNGSFYGVLNINRKKNVIDIKFPKIKGQKSNKVENKKLRKLWLQKRKDIDILIIHQAILADWQKGRQNSPGLTRKILELKNKIPFIVVTSGRGKPDNLPNGVKFLSLSNLENCKVNDYFEKITLLRQILKSFME
;
A
#
# COMPACT_ATOMS: atom_id res chain seq x y z
N MET A 1 -17.42 -41.17 -20.90
CA MET A 1 -16.98 -40.63 -19.61
C MET A 1 -17.28 -39.14 -19.57
N GLY A 2 -18.34 -38.76 -18.87
CA GLY A 2 -18.87 -37.40 -18.91
C GLY A 2 -17.96 -36.41 -18.19
N ASN A 3 -17.52 -35.37 -18.90
CA ASN A 3 -16.91 -34.19 -18.31
C ASN A 3 -17.94 -33.50 -17.41
N ASN A 4 -17.93 -33.83 -16.12
CA ASN A 4 -18.57 -33.02 -15.09
C ASN A 4 -17.88 -31.66 -15.08
N LYS A 5 -18.36 -30.72 -15.90
CA LYS A 5 -18.10 -29.29 -15.77
C LYS A 5 -18.74 -28.81 -14.47
N ILE A 6 -18.11 -29.13 -13.36
CA ILE A 6 -18.39 -28.47 -12.09
C ILE A 6 -18.06 -27.00 -12.33
N ASN A 7 -19.09 -26.17 -12.40
CA ASN A 7 -18.95 -24.74 -12.58
C ASN A 7 -18.24 -24.19 -11.33
N ILE A 8 -17.15 -23.44 -11.51
CA ILE A 8 -16.39 -22.82 -10.41
C ILE A 8 -17.30 -22.03 -9.47
N CYS A 9 -18.32 -21.35 -10.01
CA CYS A 9 -19.29 -20.64 -9.18
C CYS A 9 -20.08 -21.60 -8.29
N LYS A 10 -20.42 -22.81 -8.75
CA LYS A 10 -21.06 -23.85 -7.92
C LYS A 10 -20.08 -24.43 -6.90
N GLU A 11 -18.84 -24.73 -7.28
CA GLU A 11 -17.81 -25.26 -6.37
C GLU A 11 -17.43 -24.25 -5.26
N LEU A 12 -17.31 -22.96 -5.60
CA LEU A 12 -17.04 -21.90 -4.64
C LEU A 12 -18.26 -21.56 -3.80
N LYS A 13 -19.48 -21.62 -4.36
CA LYS A 13 -20.72 -21.49 -3.58
C LYS A 13 -20.86 -22.62 -2.55
N ASN A 14 -20.49 -23.84 -2.92
CA ASN A 14 -20.46 -24.98 -1.98
C ASN A 14 -19.36 -24.83 -0.92
N ASN A 15 -18.32 -24.02 -1.17
CA ASN A 15 -17.24 -23.73 -0.23
C ASN A 15 -17.30 -22.30 0.33
N GLU A 16 -18.45 -21.62 0.17
CA GLU A 16 -18.61 -20.22 0.54
C GLU A 16 -18.32 -20.03 2.03
N ILE A 17 -18.73 -20.98 2.87
CA ILE A 17 -18.44 -21.02 4.31
C ILE A 17 -16.92 -21.08 4.58
N ARG A 18 -16.17 -21.90 3.83
CA ARG A 18 -14.70 -22.01 3.97
C ARG A 18 -14.03 -20.71 3.55
N LEU A 19 -14.44 -20.11 2.44
CA LEU A 19 -13.88 -18.85 1.95
C LEU A 19 -14.24 -17.67 2.86
N LYS A 20 -15.44 -17.67 3.45
CA LYS A 20 -15.86 -16.71 4.49
C LYS A 20 -15.00 -16.83 5.75
N LYS A 21 -14.68 -18.05 6.19
CA LYS A 21 -13.73 -18.31 7.30
C LYS A 21 -12.30 -17.81 7.01
N MET A 22 -11.96 -17.63 5.73
CA MET A 22 -10.65 -17.14 5.29
C MET A 22 -10.65 -15.64 4.97
N SER A 23 -11.70 -14.90 5.33
CA SER A 23 -11.82 -13.45 5.12
C SER A 23 -11.82 -13.02 3.63
N ILE A 24 -12.49 -13.78 2.76
CA ILE A 24 -12.50 -13.57 1.30
C ILE A 24 -13.81 -12.96 0.75
N TYR A 25 -14.91 -12.99 1.52
CA TYR A 25 -16.22 -12.47 1.11
C TYR A 25 -16.88 -11.61 2.18
N LEU A 26 -17.60 -10.57 1.76
CA LEU A 26 -18.53 -9.81 2.61
C LEU A 26 -19.72 -10.69 3.01
N LEU A 27 -19.94 -10.85 4.31
CA LEU A 27 -21.12 -11.48 4.90
C LEU A 27 -22.13 -10.39 5.31
N LYS A 28 -23.44 -10.62 5.11
CA LYS A 28 -24.50 -9.66 5.47
C LYS A 28 -24.57 -9.36 6.98
N GLU A 29 -24.05 -10.26 7.81
CA GLU A 29 -24.10 -10.19 9.28
C GLU A 29 -22.74 -9.76 9.89
N ASP A 30 -21.69 -9.60 9.09
CA ASP A 30 -20.30 -9.41 9.54
C ASP A 30 -19.85 -7.92 9.56
N LEU A 31 -20.79 -6.97 9.67
CA LEU A 31 -20.47 -5.53 9.63
C LEU A 31 -19.56 -5.07 10.78
N ASN A 32 -19.37 -5.86 11.84
CA ASN A 32 -18.75 -5.37 13.08
C ASN A 32 -17.46 -6.08 13.53
N ASP A 33 -17.08 -7.28 13.04
CA ASP A 33 -16.06 -8.10 13.75
C ASP A 33 -15.02 -8.89 12.91
N ARG A 34 -14.98 -8.78 11.56
CA ARG A 34 -13.95 -9.47 10.76
C ARG A 34 -13.03 -8.53 9.98
N ASP A 35 -11.72 -8.74 10.11
CA ASP A 35 -10.72 -8.13 9.22
C ASP A 35 -10.79 -8.79 7.81
N PHE A 36 -11.53 -8.20 6.85
CA PHE A 36 -11.52 -8.67 5.46
C PHE A 36 -10.29 -8.15 4.70
N GLU A 37 -9.34 -9.04 4.42
CA GLU A 37 -8.09 -8.68 3.74
C GLU A 37 -8.19 -8.67 2.21
N PHE A 38 -9.10 -9.47 1.66
CA PHE A 38 -9.36 -9.58 0.22
C PHE A 38 -10.86 -9.53 -0.08
N PHE A 39 -11.17 -9.09 -1.29
CA PHE A 39 -12.46 -9.35 -1.90
C PHE A 39 -12.27 -9.97 -3.28
N ILE A 40 -12.87 -11.14 -3.49
CA ILE A 40 -12.77 -11.88 -4.75
C ILE A 40 -14.11 -11.87 -5.47
N PHE A 41 -14.13 -11.24 -6.64
CA PHE A 41 -15.19 -11.37 -7.61
C PHE A 41 -14.91 -12.55 -8.53
N ILE A 42 -15.85 -13.50 -8.63
CA ILE A 42 -15.81 -14.53 -9.67
C ILE A 42 -16.79 -14.16 -10.77
N ASP A 43 -16.26 -13.85 -11.94
CA ASP A 43 -17.06 -13.63 -13.14
C ASP A 43 -17.77 -14.94 -13.53
N PRO A 44 -19.10 -15.02 -13.56
CA PRO A 44 -19.80 -16.26 -13.89
C PRO A 44 -19.63 -16.65 -15.37
N ASP A 45 -19.83 -17.93 -15.67
CA ASP A 45 -19.78 -18.40 -17.07
C ASP A 45 -20.93 -17.85 -17.93
N ASN A 46 -22.09 -17.64 -17.31
CA ASN A 46 -23.21 -16.94 -17.93
C ASN A 46 -23.23 -15.48 -17.42
N PRO A 47 -22.99 -14.48 -18.30
CA PRO A 47 -22.97 -13.07 -17.94
C PRO A 47 -24.27 -12.57 -17.27
N ASN A 48 -25.40 -13.22 -17.50
CA ASN A 48 -26.68 -12.83 -16.89
C ASN A 48 -26.70 -13.00 -15.36
N TYR A 49 -25.80 -13.81 -14.80
CA TYR A 49 -25.64 -13.97 -13.34
C TYR A 49 -24.56 -13.05 -12.76
N ARG A 50 -23.94 -12.21 -13.57
CA ARG A 50 -22.89 -11.30 -13.11
C ARG A 50 -23.53 -10.21 -12.25
N ASN A 51 -22.92 -9.91 -11.11
CA ASN A 51 -23.43 -8.84 -10.25
C ASN A 51 -23.31 -7.46 -10.95
N PRO A 52 -24.13 -6.47 -10.54
CA PRO A 52 -24.17 -5.16 -11.21
C PRO A 52 -22.81 -4.45 -11.27
N PHE A 53 -22.03 -4.49 -10.18
CA PHE A 53 -20.69 -3.88 -10.14
C PHE A 53 -19.76 -4.47 -11.21
N LEU A 54 -19.70 -5.80 -11.32
CA LEU A 54 -18.85 -6.46 -12.32
C LEU A 54 -19.35 -6.17 -13.74
N ASN A 55 -20.66 -6.08 -13.97
CA ASN A 55 -21.19 -5.70 -15.28
C ASN A 55 -20.70 -4.31 -15.67
N GLU A 56 -20.79 -3.31 -14.79
CA GLU A 56 -20.30 -1.96 -15.07
C GLU A 56 -18.76 -1.92 -15.20
N LEU A 57 -18.03 -2.69 -14.39
CA LEU A 57 -16.57 -2.82 -14.50
C LEU A 57 -16.15 -3.34 -15.88
N PHE A 58 -16.77 -4.42 -16.35
CA PHE A 58 -16.48 -4.96 -17.68
C PHE A 58 -16.99 -4.05 -18.82
N ASN A 59 -18.04 -3.28 -18.59
CA ASN A 59 -18.49 -2.23 -19.51
C ASN A 59 -17.41 -1.17 -19.72
N VAL A 60 -16.82 -0.69 -18.61
CA VAL A 60 -15.71 0.27 -18.62
C VAL A 60 -14.47 -0.30 -19.32
N ILE A 61 -14.12 -1.56 -19.03
CA ILE A 61 -12.98 -2.24 -19.66
C ILE A 61 -13.14 -2.37 -21.18
N LYS A 62 -14.39 -2.52 -21.66
CA LYS A 62 -14.71 -2.52 -23.10
C LYS A 62 -14.72 -1.10 -23.72
N ASN A 63 -14.31 -0.08 -22.98
CA ASN A 63 -14.31 1.33 -23.38
C ASN A 63 -15.70 1.88 -23.74
N ASN A 64 -16.77 1.30 -23.19
CA ASN A 64 -18.12 1.83 -23.36
C ASN A 64 -18.32 3.06 -22.46
N THR A 65 -18.90 4.11 -23.02
CA THR A 65 -19.14 5.38 -22.32
C THR A 65 -20.53 5.50 -21.72
N LYS A 66 -21.45 4.61 -22.11
CA LYS A 66 -22.84 4.57 -21.60
C LYS A 66 -22.95 3.59 -20.45
N PHE A 67 -23.72 3.96 -19.42
CA PHE A 67 -24.06 3.08 -18.31
C PHE A 67 -24.85 1.86 -18.79
N LEU A 68 -24.60 0.70 -18.17
CA LEU A 68 -25.47 -0.47 -18.35
C LEU A 68 -26.73 -0.38 -17.51
N TYR A 69 -26.62 0.24 -16.33
CA TYR A 69 -27.71 0.38 -15.36
C TYR A 69 -28.02 1.85 -15.13
N GLN A 70 -29.30 2.19 -15.23
CA GLN A 70 -29.76 3.56 -15.01
C GLN A 70 -29.58 3.95 -13.53
N GLU A 71 -29.73 2.99 -12.62
CA GLU A 71 -29.54 3.14 -11.18
C GLU A 71 -28.11 3.58 -10.84
N HIS A 72 -27.09 3.04 -11.52
CA HIS A 72 -25.70 3.46 -11.33
C HIS A 72 -25.47 4.90 -11.78
N LYS A 73 -26.12 5.32 -12.87
CA LYS A 73 -26.05 6.70 -13.35
C LYS A 73 -26.69 7.66 -12.35
N GLU A 74 -27.82 7.28 -11.78
CA GLU A 74 -28.55 8.06 -10.77
C GLU A 74 -27.80 8.13 -9.45
N GLU A 75 -27.20 7.02 -9.03
CA GLU A 75 -26.33 6.96 -7.86
C GLU A 75 -25.12 7.89 -8.00
N LEU A 76 -24.41 7.85 -9.14
CA LEU A 76 -23.32 8.79 -9.40
C LEU A 76 -23.82 10.24 -9.44
N ARG A 77 -24.99 10.47 -10.04
CA ARG A 77 -25.59 11.81 -10.09
C ARG A 77 -25.83 12.37 -8.69
N ALA A 78 -26.34 11.54 -7.77
CA ALA A 78 -26.52 11.92 -6.37
C ALA A 78 -25.16 12.21 -5.69
N TRP A 79 -24.14 11.37 -5.90
CA TRP A 79 -22.81 11.58 -5.31
C TRP A 79 -22.08 12.84 -5.77
N LEU A 80 -22.38 13.30 -6.99
CA LEU A 80 -21.79 14.49 -7.59
C LEU A 80 -22.61 15.76 -7.38
N ASP A 81 -23.81 15.63 -6.79
CA ASP A 81 -24.79 16.72 -6.60
C ASP A 81 -25.01 17.52 -7.91
N THR A 82 -25.41 16.82 -8.98
CA THR A 82 -25.57 17.42 -10.32
C THR A 82 -26.96 17.20 -10.90
N LYS A 83 -27.54 18.22 -11.54
CA LYS A 83 -28.93 18.21 -12.03
C LYS A 83 -29.08 17.88 -13.54
N SER A 84 -28.00 17.87 -14.33
CA SER A 84 -28.06 17.75 -15.80
C SER A 84 -27.10 16.70 -16.39
N ASN A 85 -27.00 16.61 -17.73
CA ASN A 85 -26.03 15.78 -18.44
C ASN A 85 -24.60 16.31 -18.23
N ASP A 86 -24.02 15.92 -17.10
CA ASP A 86 -22.68 16.28 -16.67
C ASP A 86 -21.64 15.31 -17.26
N SER A 87 -20.55 15.85 -17.81
CA SER A 87 -19.41 15.08 -18.37
C SER A 87 -18.74 14.13 -17.37
N ALA A 88 -18.89 14.38 -16.07
CA ALA A 88 -18.39 13.50 -15.01
C ALA A 88 -19.25 12.24 -14.82
N LEU A 89 -20.49 12.22 -15.36
CA LEU A 89 -21.39 11.06 -15.33
C LEU A 89 -20.93 9.99 -16.32
N THR A 90 -19.86 9.29 -15.94
CA THR A 90 -19.30 8.19 -16.72
C THR A 90 -19.29 6.90 -15.89
N PRO A 91 -19.44 5.73 -16.53
CA PRO A 91 -19.28 4.43 -15.87
C PRO A 91 -17.96 4.30 -15.11
N LEU A 92 -16.85 4.84 -15.64
CA LEU A 92 -15.54 4.81 -14.98
C LEU A 92 -15.54 5.58 -13.66
N ASN A 93 -16.16 6.76 -13.61
CA ASN A 93 -16.24 7.53 -12.37
C ASN A 93 -17.16 6.89 -11.34
N TRP A 94 -18.22 6.21 -11.78
CA TRP A 94 -19.03 5.39 -10.88
C TRP A 94 -18.19 4.24 -10.29
N VAL A 95 -17.45 3.50 -11.12
CA VAL A 95 -16.56 2.41 -10.65
C VAL A 95 -15.52 2.91 -9.65
N LYS A 96 -14.93 4.11 -9.86
CA LYS A 96 -13.95 4.71 -8.93
C LYS A 96 -14.50 4.98 -7.53
N ILE A 97 -15.78 5.29 -7.41
CA ILE A 97 -16.44 5.50 -6.11
C ILE A 97 -16.92 4.16 -5.55
N ALA A 98 -17.64 3.37 -6.36
CA ALA A 98 -18.25 2.12 -5.94
C ALA A 98 -17.22 1.08 -5.46
N ILE A 99 -16.00 1.07 -6.02
CA ILE A 99 -14.94 0.14 -5.59
C ILE A 99 -14.49 0.36 -4.14
N GLU A 100 -14.71 1.56 -3.58
CA GLU A 100 -14.40 1.85 -2.19
C GLU A 100 -15.38 1.23 -1.20
N ARG A 101 -16.40 0.50 -1.67
CA ARG A 101 -17.22 -0.39 -0.83
C ARG A 101 -16.50 -1.68 -0.44
N TYR A 102 -15.40 -1.98 -1.12
CA TYR A 102 -14.64 -3.20 -0.91
C TYR A 102 -13.32 -2.92 -0.18
N PRO A 103 -12.69 -3.95 0.41
CA PRO A 103 -11.32 -3.90 0.90
C PRO A 103 -10.30 -3.37 -0.11
N TYR A 104 -9.10 -3.07 0.38
CA TYR A 104 -7.99 -2.63 -0.46
C TYR A 104 -7.60 -3.67 -1.52
N ARG A 105 -7.61 -4.97 -1.20
CA ARG A 105 -7.21 -6.01 -2.16
C ARG A 105 -8.43 -6.55 -2.89
N VAL A 106 -8.66 -6.08 -4.12
CA VAL A 106 -9.76 -6.53 -4.97
C VAL A 106 -9.21 -7.41 -6.09
N ILE A 107 -9.72 -8.64 -6.18
CA ILE A 107 -9.35 -9.61 -7.20
C ILE A 107 -10.58 -9.95 -8.04
N VAL A 108 -10.43 -9.94 -9.37
CA VAL A 108 -11.47 -10.34 -10.32
C VAL A 108 -10.99 -11.58 -11.07
N VAL A 109 -11.64 -12.71 -10.81
CA VAL A 109 -11.40 -13.99 -11.46
C VAL A 109 -12.24 -14.06 -12.74
N THR A 110 -11.58 -14.16 -13.89
CA THR A 110 -12.24 -14.13 -15.21
C THR A 110 -11.77 -15.27 -16.11
N LYS A 111 -12.56 -15.59 -17.15
CA LYS A 111 -12.21 -16.66 -18.10
C LYS A 111 -10.95 -16.33 -18.92
N LYS A 112 -10.77 -15.05 -19.27
CA LYS A 112 -9.64 -14.52 -20.04
C LYS A 112 -9.28 -13.15 -19.48
N LEU A 113 -7.98 -12.87 -19.32
CA LEU A 113 -7.55 -11.54 -18.89
C LEU A 113 -7.99 -10.46 -19.90
N PRO A 114 -8.45 -9.28 -19.44
CA PRO A 114 -8.76 -8.20 -20.35
C PRO A 114 -7.50 -7.67 -21.06
N GLU A 115 -7.63 -7.35 -22.36
CA GLU A 115 -6.51 -6.89 -23.19
C GLU A 115 -6.16 -5.42 -22.97
N SER A 116 -7.18 -4.58 -22.72
CA SER A 116 -7.02 -3.16 -22.42
C SER A 116 -7.75 -2.83 -21.13
N ILE A 117 -7.04 -2.23 -20.17
CA ILE A 117 -7.59 -1.89 -18.85
C ILE A 117 -7.25 -0.43 -18.56
N PRO A 118 -8.25 0.43 -18.24
CA PRO A 118 -7.99 1.80 -17.81
C PRO A 118 -6.99 1.87 -16.65
N GLU A 119 -6.12 2.89 -16.64
CA GLU A 119 -4.99 2.98 -15.70
C GLU A 119 -5.41 2.83 -14.23
N PHE A 120 -6.50 3.50 -13.83
CA PHE A 120 -7.06 3.37 -12.49
C PHE A 120 -7.42 1.93 -12.13
N ILE A 121 -8.17 1.25 -13.01
CA ILE A 121 -8.61 -0.13 -12.79
C ILE A 121 -7.39 -1.07 -12.74
N ARG A 122 -6.42 -0.87 -13.63
CA ARG A 122 -5.17 -1.64 -13.65
C ARG A 122 -4.37 -1.50 -12.36
N LYS A 123 -4.39 -0.34 -11.72
CA LYS A 123 -3.74 -0.13 -10.41
C LYS A 123 -4.57 -0.76 -9.27
N ARG A 124 -5.90 -0.62 -9.29
CA ARG A 124 -6.79 -0.94 -8.17
C ARG A 124 -7.32 -2.38 -8.14
N VAL A 125 -7.38 -3.07 -9.28
CA VAL A 125 -8.00 -4.40 -9.44
C VAL A 125 -6.98 -5.40 -10.00
N CYS A 126 -6.79 -6.51 -9.29
CA CYS A 126 -5.99 -7.63 -9.75
C CYS A 126 -6.85 -8.62 -10.55
N PHE A 127 -6.57 -8.79 -11.85
CA PHE A 127 -7.26 -9.78 -12.67
C PHE A 127 -6.52 -11.12 -12.65
N LEU A 128 -7.27 -12.19 -12.48
CA LEU A 128 -6.75 -13.57 -12.40
C LEU A 128 -7.55 -14.49 -13.32
N GLU A 129 -6.87 -15.37 -14.06
CA GLU A 129 -7.57 -16.33 -14.91
C GLU A 129 -8.20 -17.44 -14.08
N LYS A 130 -9.43 -17.84 -14.42
CA LYS A 130 -10.17 -18.93 -13.77
C LYS A 130 -9.34 -20.21 -13.63
N LYS A 131 -8.59 -20.60 -14.67
CA LYS A 131 -7.73 -21.80 -14.62
C LYS A 131 -6.62 -21.69 -13.57
N GLU A 132 -6.01 -20.51 -13.43
CA GLU A 132 -4.97 -20.25 -12.43
C GLU A 132 -5.58 -20.22 -11.04
N PHE A 133 -6.72 -19.54 -10.88
CA PHE A 133 -7.47 -19.53 -9.63
C PHE A 133 -7.85 -20.93 -9.16
N ILE A 134 -8.40 -21.80 -10.01
CA ILE A 134 -8.71 -23.19 -9.63
C ILE A 134 -7.45 -23.92 -9.16
N LYS A 135 -6.33 -23.75 -9.88
CA LYS A 135 -5.07 -24.42 -9.57
C LYS A 135 -4.58 -24.05 -8.15
N ILE A 136 -4.70 -22.79 -7.75
CA ILE A 136 -4.27 -22.36 -6.41
C ILE A 136 -5.32 -22.65 -5.34
N TYR A 137 -6.61 -22.57 -5.68
CA TYR A 137 -7.72 -22.78 -4.74
C TYR A 137 -7.75 -24.21 -4.18
N LYS A 138 -7.33 -25.18 -4.98
CA LYS A 138 -7.25 -26.60 -4.57
C LYS A 138 -6.08 -26.91 -3.63
N LYS A 139 -5.16 -25.97 -3.40
CA LYS A 139 -4.00 -26.20 -2.53
C LYS A 139 -4.31 -25.84 -1.08
N ASN A 140 -3.54 -26.42 -0.16
CA ASN A 140 -3.62 -26.11 1.26
C ASN A 140 -3.16 -24.67 1.56
N ASP A 141 -2.20 -24.15 0.80
CA ASP A 141 -1.62 -22.81 0.96
C ASP A 141 -2.31 -21.72 0.11
N PHE A 142 -3.61 -21.86 -0.16
CA PHE A 142 -4.36 -20.97 -1.06
C PHE A 142 -4.18 -19.47 -0.76
N ILE A 143 -4.17 -19.06 0.51
CA ILE A 143 -4.01 -17.65 0.91
C ILE A 143 -2.61 -17.14 0.60
N PHE A 144 -1.59 -17.97 0.82
CA PHE A 144 -0.22 -17.62 0.46
C PHE A 144 -0.11 -17.40 -1.05
N ASP A 145 -0.71 -18.28 -1.84
CA ASP A 145 -0.76 -18.14 -3.30
C ASP A 145 -1.53 -16.88 -3.73
N LEU A 146 -2.62 -16.54 -3.04
CA LEU A 146 -3.40 -15.33 -3.29
C LEU A 146 -2.60 -14.05 -3.00
N TYR A 147 -1.90 -14.00 -1.88
CA TYR A 147 -0.98 -12.91 -1.56
C TYR A 147 0.17 -12.81 -2.57
N SER A 148 0.71 -13.94 -3.02
CA SER A 148 1.76 -13.97 -4.03
C SER A 148 1.27 -13.40 -5.37
N ILE A 149 0.02 -13.70 -5.76
CA ILE A 149 -0.63 -13.07 -6.92
C ILE A 149 -0.78 -11.56 -6.73
N TRP A 150 -1.22 -11.13 -5.54
CA TRP A 150 -1.38 -9.71 -5.23
C TRP A 150 -0.05 -8.94 -5.25
N ILE A 151 1.00 -9.49 -4.68
CA ILE A 151 2.34 -8.87 -4.70
C ILE A 151 2.87 -8.78 -6.14
N ARG A 152 2.68 -9.84 -6.96
CA ARG A 152 3.00 -9.78 -8.40
C ARG A 152 2.20 -8.69 -9.13
N HIS A 153 0.94 -8.47 -8.75
CA HIS A 153 0.13 -7.37 -9.28
C HIS A 153 0.71 -6.00 -8.91
N LEU A 154 1.10 -5.79 -7.65
CA LEU A 154 1.78 -4.56 -7.22
C LEU A 154 3.08 -4.36 -8.01
N LEU A 155 3.89 -5.41 -8.18
CA LEU A 155 5.15 -5.35 -8.92
C LEU A 155 4.98 -4.94 -10.39
N LYS A 156 3.97 -5.45 -11.08
CA LYS A 156 3.65 -5.04 -12.47
C LYS A 156 3.44 -3.53 -12.59
N ASN A 157 2.99 -2.88 -11.52
CA ASN A 157 2.75 -1.43 -11.50
C ASN A 157 4.00 -0.60 -11.17
N THR A 158 5.13 -1.24 -10.83
CA THR A 158 6.32 -0.55 -10.26
C THR A 158 7.55 -0.58 -11.17
N ASN A 159 7.41 -0.97 -12.44
CA ASN A 159 8.50 -1.13 -13.42
C ASN A 159 9.62 -2.09 -12.96
N PHE A 160 9.37 -2.93 -11.95
CA PHE A 160 10.34 -3.92 -11.48
C PHE A 160 10.12 -5.26 -12.22
N PRO A 161 11.14 -5.79 -12.92
CA PRO A 161 11.08 -7.16 -13.43
C PRO A 161 11.11 -8.15 -12.24
N LEU A 162 10.34 -9.22 -12.38
CA LEU A 162 10.04 -10.33 -11.45
C LEU A 162 11.33 -11.00 -10.86
N GLU A 163 11.38 -11.66 -9.69
CA GLU A 163 10.33 -12.17 -8.76
C GLU A 163 10.90 -12.65 -7.41
N THR A 164 12.01 -12.07 -6.95
CA THR A 164 12.64 -12.53 -5.70
C THR A 164 13.10 -11.38 -4.82
N PHE A 165 12.70 -11.46 -3.55
CA PHE A 165 13.10 -10.52 -2.52
C PHE A 165 14.10 -11.19 -1.60
N ILE A 166 15.11 -10.43 -1.22
CA ILE A 166 16.04 -10.76 -0.16
C ILE A 166 15.74 -9.80 0.99
N LEU A 167 15.23 -10.34 2.07
CA LEU A 167 15.03 -9.61 3.31
C LEU A 167 16.29 -9.80 4.13
N TYR A 168 16.94 -8.70 4.46
CA TYR A 168 18.07 -8.65 5.36
C TYR A 168 17.61 -8.06 6.69
N PHE A 169 17.67 -8.86 7.75
CA PHE A 169 17.37 -8.45 9.10
C PHE A 169 18.66 -8.40 9.91
N LYS A 170 19.01 -7.20 10.39
CA LYS A 170 20.15 -6.97 11.26
C LYS A 170 19.68 -6.95 12.71
N GLU A 171 20.05 -7.97 13.50
CA GLU A 171 19.98 -7.89 14.95
C GLU A 171 21.29 -7.24 15.45
N ASP A 172 21.19 -6.20 16.28
CA ASP A 172 22.37 -5.65 16.94
C ASP A 172 22.96 -6.67 17.92
N ASN A 173 24.28 -6.69 18.08
CA ASN A 173 25.04 -7.67 18.88
C ASN A 173 24.78 -7.60 20.40
N GLU A 174 23.84 -6.79 20.86
CA GLU A 174 23.50 -6.80 22.28
C GLU A 174 22.63 -8.02 22.58
N PRO A 175 23.03 -8.91 23.52
CA PRO A 175 22.21 -10.03 23.92
C PRO A 175 20.89 -9.49 24.48
N VAL A 176 19.85 -9.61 23.67
CA VAL A 176 18.51 -9.17 24.02
C VAL A 176 17.96 -10.14 25.05
N SER A 177 18.24 -9.90 26.33
CA SER A 177 17.49 -10.49 27.45
C SER A 177 16.12 -9.79 27.55
N LEU A 178 15.29 -9.85 26.51
CA LEU A 178 13.92 -9.35 26.58
C LEU A 178 12.96 -10.49 26.88
N ASN A 179 12.29 -10.39 28.02
CA ASN A 179 10.99 -11.03 28.20
C ASN A 179 10.10 -10.52 27.05
N ARG A 180 9.71 -11.44 26.15
CA ARG A 180 8.88 -11.13 24.98
C ARG A 180 7.58 -10.48 25.45
N TYR A 181 7.39 -9.19 25.17
CA TYR A 181 6.09 -8.55 25.34
C TYR A 181 5.15 -9.08 24.24
N ILE A 182 4.09 -9.77 24.67
CA ILE A 182 3.02 -10.28 23.82
C ILE A 182 1.85 -9.30 23.94
N PRO A 183 1.49 -8.57 22.87
CA PRO A 183 0.30 -7.72 22.88
C PRO A 183 -0.95 -8.56 23.13
N GLU A 184 -1.92 -8.04 23.90
CA GLU A 184 -3.19 -8.72 24.24
C GLU A 184 -4.04 -9.14 23.03
N THR A 185 -3.71 -8.63 21.84
CA THR A 185 -4.39 -8.95 20.56
C THR A 185 -3.86 -10.21 19.88
N VAL A 186 -2.81 -10.86 20.42
CA VAL A 186 -2.28 -12.13 19.90
C VAL A 186 -3.03 -13.29 20.56
N PRO A 187 -3.77 -14.14 19.83
CA PRO A 187 -4.49 -15.26 20.43
C PRO A 187 -3.54 -16.23 21.15
N ASN A 188 -3.88 -16.64 22.37
CA ASN A 188 -3.04 -17.46 23.27
C ASN A 188 -2.54 -18.79 22.68
N ILE A 189 -3.12 -19.27 21.57
CA ILE A 189 -2.68 -20.51 20.90
C ILE A 189 -1.33 -20.38 20.16
N PHE A 190 -0.74 -19.19 20.13
CA PHE A 190 0.54 -18.94 19.45
C PHE A 190 1.74 -18.81 20.39
N ASP A 191 1.55 -19.22 21.65
CA ASP A 191 2.61 -19.34 22.63
C ASP A 191 3.34 -20.69 22.46
N LEU A 192 4.41 -20.69 21.68
CA LEU A 192 5.30 -21.85 21.55
C LEU A 192 6.71 -21.44 21.97
N ASN A 193 7.14 -22.02 23.09
CA ASN A 193 8.50 -21.97 23.61
C ASN A 193 9.50 -22.45 22.56
N ALA A 194 10.39 -21.56 22.10
CA ALA A 194 11.54 -21.92 21.27
C ALA A 194 12.83 -21.74 22.08
N ASN A 195 13.57 -22.84 22.22
CA ASN A 195 14.83 -22.94 22.94
C ASN A 195 15.99 -22.24 22.23
N LYS A 196 16.94 -21.80 23.06
CA LYS A 196 18.20 -21.12 22.73
C LYS A 196 19.14 -21.96 21.86
N GLY A 197 19.75 -21.32 20.89
CA GLY A 197 20.98 -21.73 20.22
C GLY A 197 21.55 -20.55 19.44
N GLU A 198 22.65 -19.97 19.92
CA GLU A 198 23.33 -18.84 19.30
C GLU A 198 24.14 -19.29 18.06
N THR A 199 24.04 -18.57 16.95
CA THR A 199 25.12 -17.76 16.33
C THR A 199 24.72 -17.32 14.91
N TYR A 200 25.18 -16.11 14.54
CA TYR A 200 24.77 -15.24 13.41
C TYR A 200 23.47 -14.44 13.65
N ASN A 201 23.60 -13.26 14.28
CA ASN A 201 22.51 -12.31 14.54
C ASN A 201 21.81 -11.79 13.26
N ASN A 202 22.49 -11.81 12.11
CA ASN A 202 21.90 -11.34 10.86
C ASN A 202 21.13 -12.48 10.16
N LYS A 203 19.84 -12.28 9.94
CA LYS A 203 18.98 -13.26 9.25
C LYS A 203 18.72 -12.81 7.81
N ILE A 204 19.03 -13.68 6.86
CA ILE A 204 18.85 -13.42 5.42
C ILE A 204 17.79 -14.36 4.88
N ILE A 205 16.71 -13.81 4.33
CA ILE A 205 15.55 -14.58 3.86
C ILE A 205 15.31 -14.31 2.38
N LYS A 206 15.27 -15.37 1.57
CA LYS A 206 14.90 -15.33 0.15
C LYS A 206 13.44 -15.71 -0.03
N ILE A 207 12.66 -14.83 -0.66
CA ILE A 207 11.24 -15.04 -0.99
C ILE A 207 11.09 -15.02 -2.50
N SER A 208 10.80 -16.19 -3.07
CA SER A 208 10.60 -16.39 -4.51
C SER A 208 9.13 -16.64 -4.80
N PHE A 209 8.50 -15.73 -5.54
CA PHE A 209 7.10 -15.84 -5.97
C PHE A 209 6.91 -16.77 -7.17
N ASN A 210 7.97 -17.04 -7.92
CA ASN A 210 7.89 -17.96 -9.06
C ASN A 210 7.68 -19.39 -8.55
N THR A 211 8.38 -19.70 -7.45
CA THR A 211 8.34 -21.01 -6.81
C THR A 211 7.40 -21.05 -5.61
N ASN A 212 6.86 -19.91 -5.17
CA ASN A 212 6.16 -19.74 -3.89
C ASN A 212 6.94 -20.35 -2.71
N LYS A 213 8.23 -20.00 -2.60
CA LYS A 213 9.12 -20.53 -1.56
C LYS A 213 9.76 -19.41 -0.77
N ILE A 214 9.84 -19.60 0.54
CA ILE A 214 10.61 -18.78 1.47
C ILE A 214 11.72 -19.66 2.06
N LYS A 215 12.96 -19.17 2.09
CA LYS A 215 14.12 -19.91 2.60
C LYS A 215 15.12 -18.98 3.26
N TYR A 216 15.84 -19.47 4.27
CA TYR A 216 17.05 -18.81 4.74
C TYR A 216 18.17 -18.93 3.73
N LEU A 217 19.03 -17.91 3.72
CA LEU A 217 20.32 -17.94 3.06
C LEU A 217 21.42 -17.85 4.11
N ALA A 218 22.46 -18.67 3.96
CA ALA A 218 23.64 -18.61 4.83
C ALA A 218 24.46 -17.34 4.57
N THR A 219 24.43 -16.82 3.34
CA THR A 219 25.16 -15.63 2.93
C THR A 219 24.32 -14.75 2.03
N LEU A 220 24.65 -13.46 1.99
CA LEU A 220 23.99 -12.52 1.10
C LEU A 220 24.41 -12.83 -0.34
N ALA A 221 23.49 -13.37 -1.12
CA ALA A 221 23.73 -13.63 -2.53
C ALA A 221 23.43 -12.37 -3.36
N CYS A 222 24.42 -11.88 -4.11
CA CYS A 222 24.26 -10.80 -5.09
C CYS A 222 23.71 -11.34 -6.43
N ASP A 223 22.51 -11.91 -6.39
CA ASP A 223 21.80 -12.42 -7.59
C ASP A 223 21.24 -11.24 -8.40
N GLU A 224 21.43 -11.28 -9.72
CA GLU A 224 21.07 -10.20 -10.64
C GLU A 224 19.57 -9.88 -10.68
N ASN A 225 18.73 -10.83 -10.27
CA ASN A 225 17.28 -10.73 -10.35
C ASN A 225 16.60 -10.52 -8.98
N CYS A 226 17.36 -10.11 -7.96
CA CYS A 226 16.83 -9.89 -6.61
C CYS A 226 16.61 -8.43 -6.25
N LYS A 227 15.65 -8.17 -5.36
CA LYS A 227 15.41 -6.88 -4.70
C LYS A 227 15.68 -7.01 -3.21
N TYR A 228 16.21 -5.95 -2.60
CA TYR A 228 16.62 -5.98 -1.20
C TYR A 228 15.68 -5.13 -0.35
N LEU A 229 15.21 -5.75 0.73
CA LEU A 229 14.50 -5.10 1.83
C LEU A 229 15.40 -5.18 3.06
N PHE A 230 15.62 -4.05 3.72
CA PHE A 230 16.48 -3.97 4.89
C PHE A 230 15.68 -3.65 6.13
N PHE A 231 16.09 -4.26 7.23
CA PHE A 231 15.56 -3.97 8.54
C PHE A 231 16.63 -4.01 9.59
N SER A 232 16.53 -3.10 10.55
CA SER A 232 17.30 -3.22 11.78
C SER A 232 16.65 -2.47 12.93
N ARG A 233 17.18 -2.69 14.14
CA ARG A 233 16.66 -2.06 15.36
C ARG A 233 16.86 -0.56 15.39
N HIS A 234 18.06 -0.09 15.03
CA HIS A 234 18.43 1.32 15.22
C HIS A 234 18.86 2.01 13.92
N ASP A 235 19.15 1.25 12.88
CA ASP A 235 19.81 1.72 11.67
C ASP A 235 18.94 1.59 10.41
N SER A 236 19.07 2.55 9.49
CA SER A 236 18.49 2.46 8.14
C SER A 236 19.57 2.13 7.13
N PHE A 237 19.23 1.49 6.01
CA PHE A 237 20.22 1.03 5.03
C PHE A 237 21.15 2.15 4.50
N TYR A 238 20.61 3.36 4.33
CA TYR A 238 21.38 4.59 4.17
C TYR A 238 21.21 5.51 5.38
N PHE A 239 22.26 6.26 5.69
CA PHE A 239 22.26 7.29 6.72
C PHE A 239 23.03 8.52 6.26
N LEU A 240 22.76 9.65 6.91
CA LEU A 240 23.48 10.90 6.73
C LEU A 240 24.41 11.09 7.93
N ASP A 241 25.67 11.44 7.67
CA ASP A 241 26.57 11.85 8.74
C ASP A 241 26.34 13.34 9.12
N ASN A 242 27.03 13.79 10.17
CA ASN A 242 26.95 15.18 10.65
C ASN A 242 27.35 16.23 9.60
N ASN A 243 28.02 15.83 8.52
CA ASN A 243 28.42 16.68 7.40
C ASN A 243 27.48 16.55 6.19
N ASN A 244 26.31 15.91 6.35
CA ASN A 244 25.33 15.61 5.30
C ASN A 244 25.85 14.69 4.18
N LYS A 245 26.89 13.90 4.45
CA LYS A 245 27.37 12.89 3.50
C LYS A 245 26.51 11.64 3.62
N VAL A 246 25.93 11.22 2.50
CA VAL A 246 25.21 9.95 2.41
C VAL A 246 26.20 8.80 2.48
N SER A 247 25.99 7.90 3.43
CA SER A 247 26.71 6.64 3.60
C SER A 247 25.73 5.46 3.60
N CYS A 248 26.22 4.29 3.21
CA CYS A 248 25.47 3.04 3.11
C CYS A 248 26.08 2.02 4.07
N PHE A 249 25.25 1.14 4.63
CA PHE A 249 25.75 0.00 5.42
C PHE A 249 26.57 -1.00 4.60
N TYR A 250 26.32 -1.06 3.30
CA TYR A 250 27.02 -1.93 2.36
C TYR A 250 27.83 -1.11 1.38
N SER A 251 29.07 -1.55 1.11
CA SER A 251 29.89 -0.96 0.07
C SER A 251 29.67 -1.58 -1.31
N ASP A 252 28.81 -2.61 -1.44
CA ASP A 252 28.52 -3.28 -2.71
C ASP A 252 27.49 -2.49 -3.55
N PRO A 253 27.89 -1.93 -4.71
CA PRO A 253 27.00 -1.16 -5.57
C PRO A 253 25.80 -1.95 -6.10
N LYS A 254 25.91 -3.28 -6.25
CA LYS A 254 24.79 -4.12 -6.74
C LYS A 254 23.64 -4.17 -5.74
N ILE A 255 23.95 -4.15 -4.44
CA ILE A 255 22.95 -4.09 -3.38
C ILE A 255 22.35 -2.69 -3.34
N GLU A 256 23.21 -1.65 -3.35
CA GLU A 256 22.78 -0.24 -3.35
C GLU A 256 21.76 0.07 -4.46
N ASP A 257 22.02 -0.37 -5.69
CA ASP A 257 21.18 -0.08 -6.86
C ASP A 257 19.86 -0.89 -6.89
N ARG A 258 19.72 -1.90 -6.02
CA ARG A 258 18.57 -2.82 -5.98
C ARG A 258 17.79 -2.80 -4.66
N PHE A 259 18.28 -2.04 -3.71
CA PHE A 259 17.57 -1.70 -2.49
C PHE A 259 16.28 -0.95 -2.82
N ILE A 260 15.17 -1.37 -2.20
CA ILE A 260 13.86 -0.74 -2.45
C ILE A 260 13.14 -0.27 -1.18
N TYR A 261 13.61 -0.68 0.00
CA TYR A 261 12.98 -0.34 1.27
C TYR A 261 13.88 -0.59 2.47
N ALA A 262 13.94 0.36 3.41
CA ALA A 262 14.49 0.14 4.75
C ALA A 262 13.56 0.69 5.81
N GLU A 263 13.53 0.01 6.95
CA GLU A 263 12.85 0.48 8.14
C GLU A 263 13.68 0.18 9.38
N ALA A 264 13.82 1.18 10.26
CA ALA A 264 14.53 1.08 11.52
C ALA A 264 13.52 1.07 12.68
N TYR A 265 13.26 -0.05 13.34
CA TYR A 265 12.13 -0.16 14.29
C TYR A 265 12.45 0.34 15.72
N SER A 266 13.28 1.37 15.84
CA SER A 266 13.79 1.85 17.14
C SER A 266 12.64 2.26 18.08
N GLY A 267 12.61 1.70 19.29
CA GLY A 267 11.63 2.04 20.33
C GLY A 267 10.34 1.20 20.34
N GLN A 268 10.25 0.15 19.51
CA GLN A 268 9.02 -0.61 19.30
C GLN A 268 9.18 -2.11 19.57
N LEU A 269 8.72 -2.57 20.75
CA LEU A 269 8.80 -3.98 21.16
C LEU A 269 7.85 -4.88 20.36
N SER A 270 6.68 -4.39 19.96
CA SER A 270 5.58 -5.24 19.44
C SER A 270 5.82 -5.75 18.01
N TYR A 271 6.31 -4.90 17.10
CA TYR A 271 6.64 -5.30 15.72
C TYR A 271 7.97 -6.01 15.63
N TYR A 272 8.94 -5.60 16.45
CA TYR A 272 10.22 -6.29 16.55
C TYR A 272 10.02 -7.75 16.93
N ASN A 273 9.21 -8.04 17.95
CA ASN A 273 8.91 -9.41 18.37
C ASN A 273 8.21 -10.21 17.26
N GLN A 274 7.27 -9.60 16.53
CA GLN A 274 6.62 -10.25 15.38
C GLN A 274 7.61 -10.57 14.25
N LEU A 275 8.51 -9.64 13.95
CA LEU A 275 9.59 -9.82 12.98
C LEU A 275 10.53 -10.94 13.42
N ILE A 276 11.04 -10.90 14.65
CA ILE A 276 11.90 -11.95 15.20
C ILE A 276 11.19 -13.29 15.11
N ASN A 277 9.98 -13.40 15.65
CA ASN A 277 9.22 -14.66 15.66
C ASN A 277 8.99 -15.18 14.24
N ALA A 278 8.66 -14.30 13.28
CA ALA A 278 8.49 -14.67 11.88
C ALA A 278 9.81 -15.11 11.23
N THR A 279 10.92 -14.48 11.60
CA THR A 279 12.28 -14.83 11.16
C THR A 279 12.88 -16.02 11.90
N GLU A 280 12.29 -16.53 12.97
CA GLU A 280 12.71 -17.78 13.65
C GLU A 280 11.88 -18.97 13.18
N ASN A 281 10.62 -18.73 12.84
CA ASN A 281 9.64 -19.76 12.50
C ASN A 281 9.19 -19.62 11.04
N ILE A 282 10.11 -19.37 10.10
CA ILE A 282 9.75 -19.03 8.71
C ILE A 282 8.93 -20.10 8.00
N ASP A 283 8.99 -21.35 8.48
CA ASP A 283 8.21 -22.44 7.92
C ASP A 283 6.75 -22.45 8.40
N ASP A 284 6.43 -21.77 9.50
CA ASP A 284 5.08 -21.58 9.99
C ASP A 284 4.26 -20.69 9.02
N TYR A 285 3.00 -21.06 8.84
CA TYR A 285 2.07 -20.35 7.97
C TYR A 285 1.94 -18.86 8.34
N LYS A 286 1.95 -18.55 9.64
CA LYS A 286 1.74 -17.18 10.12
C LYS A 286 2.95 -16.31 9.87
N SER A 287 4.14 -16.85 10.07
CA SER A 287 5.41 -16.23 9.70
C SER A 287 5.48 -15.95 8.20
N LYS A 288 5.13 -16.93 7.38
CA LYS A 288 5.04 -16.78 5.91
C LYS A 288 4.10 -15.66 5.51
N LEU A 289 2.90 -15.63 6.11
CA LEU A 289 1.89 -14.61 5.85
C LEU A 289 2.37 -13.22 6.29
N PHE A 290 3.02 -13.12 7.45
CA PHE A 290 3.61 -11.87 7.94
C PHE A 290 4.66 -11.33 6.96
N MET A 291 5.54 -12.18 6.45
CA MET A 291 6.56 -11.77 5.47
C MET A 291 5.95 -11.25 4.17
N LEU A 292 4.87 -11.87 3.70
CA LEU A 292 4.14 -11.39 2.51
C LEU A 292 3.50 -10.02 2.74
N LYS A 293 2.84 -9.83 3.89
CA LYS A 293 2.26 -8.53 4.28
C LYS A 293 3.33 -7.46 4.44
N TYR A 294 4.49 -7.85 4.94
CA TYR A 294 5.63 -6.96 5.03
C TYR A 294 6.12 -6.54 3.63
N ILE A 295 6.32 -7.48 2.70
CA ILE A 295 6.69 -7.15 1.33
C ILE A 295 5.67 -6.21 0.69
N GLU A 296 4.37 -6.46 0.88
CA GLU A 296 3.33 -5.54 0.44
C GLU A 296 3.52 -4.13 1.04
N ASN A 297 3.80 -4.03 2.35
CA ASN A 297 4.09 -2.74 2.98
C ASN A 297 5.26 -2.02 2.30
N THR A 298 6.34 -2.74 1.99
CA THR A 298 7.50 -2.14 1.32
C THR A 298 7.18 -1.64 -0.08
N LEU A 299 6.24 -2.29 -0.77
CA LEU A 299 5.86 -1.94 -2.12
C LEU A 299 4.90 -0.75 -2.19
N LEU A 300 4.19 -0.40 -1.13
CA LEU A 300 3.21 0.70 -1.18
C LEU A 300 3.83 2.03 -0.78
N LEU A 301 3.77 3.03 -1.68
CA LEU A 301 4.23 4.38 -1.38
C LEU A 301 3.06 5.22 -0.84
N ILE A 302 3.28 5.87 0.29
CA ILE A 302 2.25 6.65 1.00
C ILE A 302 2.64 8.12 1.00
N GLY A 303 1.77 8.95 0.45
CA GLY A 303 1.85 10.40 0.56
C GLY A 303 0.94 10.90 1.67
N ILE A 304 1.45 11.74 2.58
CA ILE A 304 0.70 12.26 3.72
C ILE A 304 0.63 13.78 3.62
N CYS A 305 -0.57 14.29 3.36
CA CYS A 305 -0.90 15.71 3.33
C CYS A 305 -1.75 16.04 4.55
N ASP A 306 -1.09 16.23 5.69
CA ASP A 306 -1.70 16.50 7.00
C ASP A 306 -0.80 17.51 7.73
N GLU A 307 -1.38 18.58 8.27
CA GLU A 307 -0.63 19.70 8.84
C GLU A 307 0.22 19.30 10.05
N ARG A 308 -0.24 18.36 10.88
CA ARG A 308 0.51 17.90 12.07
C ARG A 308 1.58 16.88 11.70
N PHE A 309 1.37 16.11 10.63
CA PHE A 309 2.47 15.33 10.06
C PHE A 309 3.54 16.23 9.46
N GLN A 310 3.14 17.29 8.73
CA GLN A 310 4.05 18.28 8.17
C GLN A 310 4.81 19.05 9.26
N GLU A 311 4.15 19.45 10.35
CA GLU A 311 4.77 20.09 11.50
C GLU A 311 5.79 19.17 12.18
N TRP A 312 5.39 17.92 12.49
CA TRP A 312 6.28 16.91 13.04
C TRP A 312 7.51 16.71 12.12
N TRP A 313 7.29 16.63 10.82
CA TRP A 313 8.36 16.49 9.84
C TRP A 313 9.29 17.70 9.81
N ALA A 314 8.74 18.92 9.83
CA ALA A 314 9.53 20.15 9.85
C ALA A 314 10.39 20.27 11.12
N SER A 315 9.97 19.65 12.23
CA SER A 315 10.77 19.59 13.46
C SER A 315 12.01 18.69 13.35
N LYS A 316 12.07 17.78 12.37
CA LYS A 316 13.12 16.76 12.31
C LYS A 316 14.46 17.27 11.75
N GLY A 317 15.53 16.62 12.20
CA GLY A 317 16.88 16.79 11.69
C GLY A 317 17.12 15.97 10.43
N ASN A 318 18.24 16.23 9.75
CA ASN A 318 18.56 15.64 8.45
C ASN A 318 18.62 14.09 8.50
N ASN A 319 19.02 13.51 9.63
CA ASN A 319 19.13 12.05 9.80
C ASN A 319 17.79 11.32 9.63
N GLU A 320 16.69 11.93 10.06
CA GLU A 320 15.34 11.36 9.88
C GLU A 320 14.86 11.43 8.44
N GLU A 321 15.47 12.30 7.61
CA GLU A 321 15.03 12.46 6.23
C GLU A 321 15.29 11.22 5.40
N ALA A 322 16.49 10.64 5.58
CA ALA A 322 16.85 9.40 4.92
C ALA A 322 15.95 8.24 5.38
N ARG A 323 15.58 8.19 6.67
CA ARG A 323 14.77 7.11 7.25
C ARG A 323 13.36 7.09 6.65
N LEU A 324 12.62 8.19 6.80
CA LEU A 324 11.24 8.32 6.34
C LEU A 324 11.11 8.06 4.84
N PHE A 325 12.08 8.57 4.09
CA PHE A 325 12.15 8.41 2.67
C PHE A 325 12.42 6.95 2.23
N GLN A 326 13.34 6.25 2.90
CA GLN A 326 13.64 4.83 2.61
C GLN A 326 12.49 3.90 2.98
N MET A 327 11.63 4.33 3.90
CA MET A 327 10.36 3.66 4.19
C MET A 327 9.32 3.92 3.08
N GLY A 328 9.53 4.84 2.15
CA GLY A 328 8.52 5.16 1.14
C GLY A 328 7.30 5.89 1.70
N LEU A 329 7.50 6.65 2.79
CA LEU A 329 6.58 7.68 3.26
C LEU A 329 7.02 9.03 2.65
N MET A 330 6.08 9.89 2.33
CA MET A 330 6.39 11.22 1.78
C MET A 330 5.45 12.29 2.35
N PRO A 331 5.99 13.36 2.97
CA PRO A 331 5.21 14.54 3.28
C PRO A 331 4.79 15.21 1.96
N LEU A 332 3.50 15.47 1.84
CA LEU A 332 2.89 16.02 0.64
C LEU A 332 2.27 17.38 0.88
N TYR A 333 2.36 18.21 -0.14
CA TYR A 333 1.72 19.52 -0.20
C TYR A 333 0.83 19.64 -1.43
N ILE A 334 -0.28 20.37 -1.35
CA ILE A 334 -1.18 20.62 -2.49
C ILE A 334 -0.83 21.92 -3.19
N ASP A 335 -0.76 21.88 -4.52
CA ASP A 335 -0.56 23.01 -5.44
C ASP A 335 0.54 23.99 -4.94
N ASN A 336 0.15 25.12 -4.34
CA ASN A 336 1.08 26.05 -3.68
C ASN A 336 1.18 25.72 -2.19
N VAL A 337 2.39 25.39 -1.75
CA VAL A 337 2.75 25.02 -0.38
C VAL A 337 2.17 26.01 0.65
N ASN A 338 2.17 27.31 0.35
CA ASN A 338 1.83 28.36 1.32
C ASN A 338 0.32 28.70 1.36
N LYS A 339 -0.55 27.95 0.68
CA LYS A 339 -1.92 28.41 0.37
C LYS A 339 -3.06 27.75 1.15
N TYR A 340 -2.86 26.56 1.73
CA TYR A 340 -3.97 25.71 2.21
C TYR A 340 -3.85 25.28 3.68
N GLY A 341 -3.44 26.18 4.57
CA GLY A 341 -3.28 25.86 6.00
C GLY A 341 -2.23 24.78 6.27
N GLN A 342 -1.30 24.60 5.33
CA GLN A 342 -0.20 23.64 5.40
C GLN A 342 0.94 24.26 6.20
N TYR A 343 1.64 23.46 6.98
CA TYR A 343 2.76 23.93 7.79
C TYR A 343 3.94 24.36 6.91
N ASP A 344 4.67 25.40 7.30
CA ASP A 344 5.77 25.95 6.50
C ASP A 344 6.90 24.93 6.28
N LEU A 345 7.42 24.90 5.05
CA LEU A 345 8.54 24.05 4.70
C LEU A 345 9.82 24.51 5.38
N LYS A 346 10.52 23.58 6.03
CA LYS A 346 11.92 23.78 6.37
C LYS A 346 12.76 23.86 5.08
N ASN A 347 13.54 24.94 4.95
CA ASN A 347 14.51 25.07 3.87
C ASN A 347 15.49 23.91 3.92
N GLY A 348 15.48 23.05 2.90
CA GLY A 348 16.46 21.96 2.81
C GLY A 348 15.93 20.56 3.12
N SER A 349 14.62 20.35 3.22
CA SER A 349 14.02 19.01 3.41
C SER A 349 13.37 18.38 2.16
N PHE A 350 13.23 17.05 2.15
CA PHE A 350 12.49 16.27 1.14
C PHE A 350 10.97 16.40 1.30
N TYR A 351 10.25 16.62 0.18
CA TYR A 351 8.78 16.62 0.15
C TYR A 351 8.23 16.44 -1.27
N GLY A 352 6.96 16.07 -1.38
CA GLY A 352 6.23 16.06 -2.66
C GLY A 352 5.22 17.19 -2.76
N VAL A 353 5.01 17.69 -3.99
CA VAL A 353 3.95 18.66 -4.29
C VAL A 353 2.97 18.04 -5.26
N LEU A 354 1.74 17.81 -4.80
CA LEU A 354 0.60 17.39 -5.59
C LEU A 354 0.14 18.57 -6.47
N ASN A 355 0.60 18.61 -7.72
CA ASN A 355 0.27 19.63 -8.72
C ASN A 355 -0.93 19.19 -9.55
N ILE A 356 -2.10 19.68 -9.20
CA ILE A 356 -3.36 19.14 -9.73
C ILE A 356 -3.68 19.75 -11.10
N ASN A 357 -3.05 20.89 -11.43
CA ASN A 357 -3.22 21.58 -12.70
C ASN A 357 -2.35 21.02 -13.85
N ARG A 358 -1.45 20.06 -13.59
CA ARG A 358 -0.54 19.52 -14.61
C ARG A 358 -1.11 18.24 -15.23
N LYS A 359 -1.34 18.26 -16.55
CA LYS A 359 -1.84 17.11 -17.32
C LYS A 359 -0.94 15.86 -17.28
N LYS A 360 0.38 16.00 -17.07
CA LYS A 360 1.35 14.90 -17.19
C LYS A 360 1.98 14.42 -15.87
N ASN A 361 2.26 15.32 -14.92
CA ASN A 361 2.86 14.98 -13.63
C ASN A 361 2.01 15.53 -12.49
N VAL A 362 1.27 14.66 -11.81
CA VAL A 362 0.38 15.04 -10.70
C VAL A 362 1.14 15.22 -9.39
N ILE A 363 2.32 14.61 -9.24
CA ILE A 363 3.21 14.87 -8.10
C ILE A 363 4.57 15.31 -8.63
N ASP A 364 5.00 16.50 -8.22
CA ASP A 364 6.35 17.02 -8.44
C ASP A 364 7.12 16.80 -7.13
N ILE A 365 8.00 15.81 -7.13
CA ILE A 365 8.83 15.50 -5.96
C ILE A 365 9.93 16.56 -5.89
N LYS A 366 9.92 17.33 -4.81
CA LYS A 366 10.91 18.36 -4.53
C LYS A 366 11.96 17.79 -3.58
N PHE A 367 13.18 17.72 -4.09
CA PHE A 367 14.34 17.46 -3.28
C PHE A 367 14.92 18.80 -2.83
N PRO A 368 15.49 18.84 -1.63
CA PRO A 368 16.05 20.07 -1.12
C PRO A 368 17.24 20.58 -1.94
N LYS A 369 17.37 21.90 -2.01
CA LYS A 369 18.63 22.55 -2.41
C LYS A 369 19.54 22.57 -1.18
N ILE A 370 20.57 21.73 -1.17
CA ILE A 370 21.62 21.78 -0.15
C ILE A 370 22.33 23.14 -0.27
N LYS A 371 22.23 23.99 0.76
CA LYS A 371 22.87 25.32 0.77
C LYS A 371 24.40 25.15 0.71
N GLY A 372 25.07 26.00 -0.08
CA GLY A 372 26.54 26.05 -0.19
C GLY A 372 27.14 25.29 -1.38
N GLN A 373 26.36 24.51 -2.12
CA GLN A 373 26.86 23.82 -3.30
C GLN A 373 26.44 24.53 -4.58
N LYS A 374 27.42 25.15 -5.26
CA LYS A 374 27.32 25.46 -6.69
C LYS A 374 27.02 24.15 -7.42
N SER A 375 25.74 23.91 -7.74
CA SER A 375 25.23 23.09 -8.85
C SER A 375 26.06 21.89 -9.34
N ASN A 376 26.77 21.18 -8.47
CA ASN A 376 27.44 19.95 -8.85
C ASN A 376 26.38 18.87 -8.90
N LYS A 377 25.97 18.56 -10.14
CA LYS A 377 25.02 17.50 -10.55
C LYS A 377 25.26 16.12 -9.88
N VAL A 378 26.36 15.92 -9.17
CA VAL A 378 26.84 14.65 -8.62
C VAL A 378 26.23 14.29 -7.26
N GLU A 379 25.95 15.24 -6.36
CA GLU A 379 25.38 14.91 -5.03
C GLU A 379 23.86 14.86 -5.00
N ASN A 380 23.20 15.70 -5.81
CA ASN A 380 21.79 15.49 -6.16
C ASN A 380 21.55 14.12 -6.79
N LYS A 381 22.57 13.51 -7.43
CA LYS A 381 22.50 12.15 -7.96
C LYS A 381 22.44 11.10 -6.83
N LYS A 382 23.13 11.31 -5.70
CA LYS A 382 23.17 10.38 -4.55
C LYS A 382 21.91 10.41 -3.69
N LEU A 383 21.35 11.59 -3.37
CA LEU A 383 20.03 11.66 -2.73
C LEU A 383 18.92 11.11 -3.65
N ARG A 384 19.05 11.31 -4.97
CA ARG A 384 18.20 10.65 -5.97
C ARG A 384 18.52 9.16 -6.17
N LYS A 385 19.61 8.61 -5.62
CA LYS A 385 19.81 7.15 -5.59
C LYS A 385 18.92 6.51 -4.53
N LEU A 386 18.67 7.23 -3.43
CA LEU A 386 17.78 6.76 -2.39
C LEU A 386 16.37 6.50 -2.99
N TRP A 387 15.83 7.42 -3.81
CA TRP A 387 14.52 7.25 -4.46
C TRP A 387 14.79 6.52 -5.75
N LEU A 388 14.43 5.25 -5.86
CA LEU A 388 14.56 4.54 -7.14
C LEU A 388 13.91 5.38 -8.23
N GLN A 389 14.75 5.91 -9.14
CA GLN A 389 14.37 6.96 -10.12
C GLN A 389 13.18 6.58 -11.03
N LYS A 390 12.70 5.33 -10.93
CA LYS A 390 11.62 4.72 -11.69
C LYS A 390 10.25 4.74 -10.98
N ARG A 391 10.14 5.04 -9.67
CA ARG A 391 8.85 5.12 -8.95
C ARG A 391 8.52 6.55 -8.58
N LYS A 392 7.79 7.27 -9.43
CA LYS A 392 7.34 8.65 -9.17
C LYS A 392 5.89 8.73 -8.68
N ASP A 393 5.23 7.58 -8.57
CA ASP A 393 3.81 7.49 -8.26
C ASP A 393 3.61 7.25 -6.76
N ILE A 394 2.47 7.69 -6.26
CA ILE A 394 1.99 7.37 -4.91
C ILE A 394 0.86 6.37 -5.06
N ASP A 395 0.88 5.33 -4.24
CA ASP A 395 -0.14 4.29 -4.25
C ASP A 395 -1.32 4.70 -3.33
N ILE A 396 -1.01 5.33 -2.20
CA ILE A 396 -1.97 5.77 -1.18
C ILE A 396 -1.73 7.25 -0.83
N LEU A 397 -2.75 8.09 -1.00
CA LEU A 397 -2.77 9.47 -0.48
C LEU A 397 -3.58 9.52 0.81
N ILE A 398 -2.98 10.00 1.89
CA ILE A 398 -3.67 10.41 3.09
C ILE A 398 -3.76 11.94 3.06
N ILE A 399 -4.96 12.47 3.25
CA ILE A 399 -5.18 13.92 3.22
C ILE A 399 -6.12 14.35 4.34
N HIS A 400 -5.70 15.37 5.09
CA HIS A 400 -6.52 15.89 6.17
C HIS A 400 -7.72 16.70 5.64
N GLN A 401 -8.87 16.55 6.31
CA GLN A 401 -10.13 17.16 5.91
C GLN A 401 -10.05 18.69 5.85
N ALA A 402 -9.31 19.34 6.76
CA ALA A 402 -9.16 20.80 6.76
C ALA A 402 -8.49 21.29 5.47
N ILE A 403 -7.41 20.61 5.06
CA ILE A 403 -6.69 20.90 3.81
C ILE A 403 -7.60 20.68 2.60
N LEU A 404 -8.42 19.62 2.59
CA LEU A 404 -9.43 19.39 1.54
C LEU A 404 -10.46 20.53 1.46
N ALA A 405 -10.96 20.99 2.61
CA ALA A 405 -11.95 22.06 2.69
C ALA A 405 -11.37 23.40 2.18
N ASP A 406 -10.15 23.72 2.56
CA ASP A 406 -9.46 24.93 2.09
C ASP A 406 -9.12 24.84 0.61
N TRP A 407 -8.74 23.64 0.13
CA TRP A 407 -8.53 23.39 -1.28
C TRP A 407 -9.83 23.54 -2.10
N GLN A 408 -10.99 23.24 -1.52
CA GLN A 408 -12.30 23.52 -2.13
C GLN A 408 -12.56 25.02 -2.21
N LYS A 409 -12.40 25.77 -1.11
CA LYS A 409 -12.67 27.21 -1.03
C LYS A 409 -11.74 28.05 -1.92
N GLY A 410 -10.47 27.67 -2.03
CA GLY A 410 -9.44 28.42 -2.79
C GLY A 410 -9.62 28.45 -4.32
N ARG A 411 -10.69 27.85 -4.85
CA ARG A 411 -11.07 27.89 -6.28
C ARG A 411 -12.53 28.35 -6.37
N GLN A 412 -12.74 29.64 -6.65
CA GLN A 412 -14.06 30.30 -6.67
C GLN A 412 -15.10 29.68 -7.64
N ASN A 413 -14.69 28.75 -8.53
CA ASN A 413 -15.57 28.00 -9.46
C ASN A 413 -15.31 26.48 -9.42
N SER A 414 -14.89 25.95 -8.28
CA SER A 414 -14.52 24.54 -8.12
C SER A 414 -15.71 23.60 -8.33
N PRO A 415 -15.58 22.55 -9.15
CA PRO A 415 -16.49 21.40 -9.06
C PRO A 415 -16.49 20.86 -7.61
N GLY A 416 -17.60 20.29 -7.13
CA GLY A 416 -17.71 19.75 -5.78
C GLY A 416 -16.55 18.80 -5.43
N LEU A 417 -16.20 18.71 -4.13
CA LEU A 417 -15.00 18.00 -3.65
C LEU A 417 -14.87 16.56 -4.21
N THR A 418 -15.98 15.84 -4.34
CA THR A 418 -16.04 14.51 -4.97
C THR A 418 -15.45 14.48 -6.39
N ARG A 419 -15.70 15.49 -7.23
CA ARG A 419 -15.16 15.55 -8.60
C ARG A 419 -13.64 15.70 -8.60
N LYS A 420 -13.12 16.52 -7.70
CA LYS A 420 -11.68 16.67 -7.46
C LYS A 420 -11.02 15.36 -7.01
N ILE A 421 -11.67 14.61 -6.13
CA ILE A 421 -11.22 13.27 -5.73
C ILE A 421 -11.20 12.31 -6.92
N LEU A 422 -12.23 12.33 -7.78
CA LEU A 422 -12.30 11.49 -8.98
C LEU A 422 -11.18 11.78 -10.00
N GLU A 423 -10.78 13.05 -10.12
CA GLU A 423 -9.64 13.47 -10.93
C GLU A 423 -8.33 12.93 -10.36
N LEU A 424 -8.11 13.10 -9.04
CA LEU A 424 -6.93 12.58 -8.34
C LEU A 424 -6.83 11.05 -8.44
N LYS A 425 -7.96 10.34 -8.36
CA LYS A 425 -8.02 8.88 -8.50
C LYS A 425 -7.49 8.35 -9.83
N ASN A 426 -7.48 9.15 -10.89
CA ASN A 426 -6.83 8.72 -12.14
C ASN A 426 -5.34 8.44 -11.98
N LYS A 427 -4.71 8.96 -10.91
CA LYS A 427 -3.27 8.93 -10.71
C LYS A 427 -2.90 8.20 -9.42
N ILE A 428 -3.61 8.52 -8.35
CA ILE A 428 -3.45 7.90 -7.04
C ILE A 428 -4.70 7.04 -6.80
N PRO A 429 -4.63 5.72 -7.02
CA PRO A 429 -5.83 4.88 -7.00
C PRO A 429 -6.52 4.87 -5.63
N PHE A 430 -5.77 5.15 -4.57
CA PHE A 430 -6.25 5.01 -3.21
C PHE A 430 -6.12 6.31 -2.41
N ILE A 431 -7.24 6.81 -1.88
CA ILE A 431 -7.31 8.09 -1.15
C ILE A 431 -8.02 7.86 0.18
N VAL A 432 -7.37 8.29 1.26
CA VAL A 432 -7.83 8.23 2.64
C VAL A 432 -7.94 9.65 3.16
N VAL A 433 -9.06 9.97 3.80
CA VAL A 433 -9.28 11.25 4.47
C VAL A 433 -9.18 11.08 5.97
N THR A 434 -8.46 11.99 6.62
CA THR A 434 -8.33 12.05 8.08
C THR A 434 -9.07 13.24 8.66
N SER A 435 -9.53 13.11 9.91
CA SER A 435 -10.15 14.22 10.67
C SER A 435 -9.94 14.02 12.17
N GLY A 436 -9.79 15.13 12.90
CA GLY A 436 -9.56 15.12 14.35
C GLY A 436 -10.80 15.02 15.22
N ARG A 437 -12.01 15.12 14.67
CA ARG A 437 -13.27 15.10 15.45
C ARG A 437 -14.17 13.90 15.14
N GLY A 438 -13.58 12.78 14.72
CA GLY A 438 -14.32 11.60 14.24
C GLY A 438 -14.67 11.69 12.75
N LYS A 439 -15.51 10.78 12.26
CA LYS A 439 -15.92 10.70 10.84
C LYS A 439 -16.82 11.90 10.52
N PRO A 440 -16.41 12.83 9.64
CA PRO A 440 -17.20 14.02 9.38
C PRO A 440 -18.32 13.73 8.36
N ASP A 441 -19.48 14.36 8.54
CA ASP A 441 -20.66 14.13 7.68
C ASP A 441 -20.43 14.56 6.22
N ASN A 442 -19.50 15.48 5.98
CA ASN A 442 -19.20 16.05 4.67
C ASN A 442 -18.01 15.37 3.97
N LEU A 443 -17.71 14.11 4.27
CA LEU A 443 -16.69 13.36 3.52
C LEU A 443 -17.08 13.26 2.04
N PRO A 444 -16.14 13.50 1.11
CA PRO A 444 -16.41 13.31 -0.31
C PRO A 444 -16.66 11.83 -0.61
N ASN A 445 -17.59 11.55 -1.53
CA ASN A 445 -17.85 10.18 -1.96
C ASN A 445 -16.61 9.56 -2.62
N GLY A 446 -16.41 8.25 -2.41
CA GLY A 446 -15.29 7.50 -2.99
C GLY A 446 -13.96 7.73 -2.28
N VAL A 447 -13.95 8.14 -1.02
CA VAL A 447 -12.74 8.08 -0.17
C VAL A 447 -12.98 7.13 1.00
N LYS A 448 -11.90 6.65 1.57
CA LYS A 448 -11.93 5.97 2.87
C LYS A 448 -11.65 6.96 3.98
N PHE A 449 -12.12 6.65 5.19
CA PHE A 449 -11.83 7.45 6.37
C PHE A 449 -10.81 6.73 7.26
N LEU A 450 -9.95 7.52 7.90
CA LEU A 450 -9.06 7.07 8.97
C LEU A 450 -9.12 8.11 10.08
N SER A 451 -9.40 7.69 11.32
CA SER A 451 -9.35 8.62 12.44
C SER A 451 -7.94 9.19 12.58
N LEU A 452 -7.87 10.44 13.00
CA LEU A 452 -6.57 11.08 13.11
C LEU A 452 -5.67 10.52 14.21
N SER A 453 -6.29 10.05 15.30
CA SER A 453 -5.60 9.34 16.39
C SER A 453 -4.76 8.17 15.87
N ASN A 454 -5.17 7.54 14.77
CA ASN A 454 -4.41 6.46 14.14
C ASN A 454 -3.08 6.97 13.54
N LEU A 455 -3.08 8.12 12.83
CA LEU A 455 -1.84 8.73 12.34
C LEU A 455 -0.90 9.14 13.48
N GLU A 456 -1.44 9.64 14.59
CA GLU A 456 -0.65 10.04 15.75
C GLU A 456 -0.06 8.83 16.48
N ASN A 457 -0.82 7.75 16.63
CA ASN A 457 -0.35 6.49 17.22
C ASN A 457 0.79 5.83 16.42
N CYS A 458 0.93 6.16 15.13
CA CYS A 458 2.06 5.72 14.32
C CYS A 458 3.35 6.53 14.58
N LYS A 459 3.26 7.66 15.29
CA LYS A 459 4.41 8.46 15.72
C LYS A 459 4.86 7.95 17.08
N VAL A 460 6.03 7.34 17.16
CA VAL A 460 6.65 6.93 18.42
C VAL A 460 7.91 7.75 18.64
N ASN A 461 7.84 8.70 19.57
CA ASN A 461 8.88 9.69 19.83
C ASN A 461 9.29 10.43 18.54
N ASP A 462 10.50 10.16 18.04
CA ASP A 462 11.06 10.78 16.84
C ASP A 462 10.89 9.95 15.57
N TYR A 463 10.23 8.80 15.65
CA TYR A 463 10.12 7.83 14.57
C TYR A 463 8.66 7.67 14.09
N PHE A 464 8.47 7.47 12.79
CA PHE A 464 7.16 7.19 12.21
C PHE A 464 7.09 5.77 11.68
N GLU A 465 6.05 5.03 12.06
CA GLU A 465 5.90 3.63 11.73
C GLU A 465 5.01 3.38 10.53
N LYS A 466 5.61 2.97 9.42
CA LYS A 466 4.85 2.69 8.21
C LYS A 466 4.06 1.38 8.33
N ILE A 467 4.61 0.35 8.97
CA ILE A 467 3.91 -0.94 9.12
C ILE A 467 2.61 -0.75 9.91
N THR A 468 2.68 -0.04 11.03
CA THR A 468 1.52 0.30 11.87
C THR A 468 0.48 1.09 11.09
N LEU A 469 0.93 2.14 10.40
CA LEU A 469 0.05 2.97 9.59
C LEU A 469 -0.69 2.16 8.53
N LEU A 470 0.04 1.36 7.76
CA LEU A 470 -0.58 0.59 6.68
C LEU A 470 -1.56 -0.44 7.24
N ARG A 471 -1.28 -1.08 8.39
CA ARG A 471 -2.24 -1.99 9.02
C ARG A 471 -3.52 -1.27 9.43
N GLN A 472 -3.41 -0.09 10.03
CA GLN A 472 -4.59 0.71 10.40
C GLN A 472 -5.39 1.13 9.17
N ILE A 473 -4.71 1.60 8.13
CA ILE A 473 -5.33 1.91 6.83
C ILE A 473 -6.07 0.68 6.31
N LEU A 474 -5.37 -0.47 6.18
CA LEU A 474 -5.94 -1.73 5.69
C LEU A 474 -7.12 -2.26 6.54
N LYS A 475 -7.19 -1.89 7.83
CA LYS A 475 -8.28 -2.25 8.75
C LYS A 475 -9.45 -1.27 8.74
N SER A 476 -9.20 0.04 8.61
CA SER A 476 -10.23 1.10 8.67
C SER A 476 -11.21 1.09 7.48
N PHE A 477 -11.18 0.04 6.67
CA PHE A 477 -11.90 -0.08 5.41
C PHE A 477 -13.27 -0.75 5.50
N MET A 478 -13.76 -1.00 6.71
CA MET A 478 -14.94 -1.82 6.98
C MET A 478 -16.08 -1.08 7.70
N GLU A 479 -15.89 0.19 8.08
CA GLU A 479 -16.89 1.03 8.77
C GLU A 479 -17.85 1.82 7.86
#